data_AF-A0A8I1S5W8-F1
#
_entry.id   AF-A0A8I1S5W8-F1
#
_cell.length_a   1.000
_cell.length_b   1.000
_cell.length_c   1.000
_cell.angle_alpha   90.00
_cell.angle_beta   90.00
_cell.angle_gamma   90.00
#
_symmetry.space_group_name_H-M   'P 1'
#
loop_
_entity.id
_entity.type
_entity.pdbx_description
1 polymer ?
#
loop_
_entity_poly.entity_id
_entity_poly.type
_entity_poly.pdbx_seq_one_letter_code
_entity_poly.pdbx_strand_id
1 'polypeptide(L)'
;MNAEPAGAAPSAVIDVAELVPCARHIHPAELTAGDLLFDMTGRLHPISDTRALHGGKAISVLLDDGHRVWLWNAEPIIAVLSRETPPSVTFHERVFDPLDSEGWAGGDPRVIDTVTDTAVWEPDDGNPIAWAVEQLGRRGTLEASSSPPFTTRTWYSHTGADFAHSGATVDTSAHLSGFTLAEAEAIGARITAPPRRPAAPATEVSLRRTPSLAASRGRAPGGLTR
;
A
#
# COMPACT_ATOMS: atom_id res chain seq x y z
N MET A 1 -2.60 -12.38 -43.36
CA MET A 1 -2.06 -11.49 -42.32
C MET A 1 -2.99 -11.62 -41.13
N ASN A 2 -2.55 -12.31 -40.09
CA ASN A 2 -3.32 -12.48 -38.86
C ASN A 2 -3.14 -11.22 -38.02
N ALA A 3 -4.24 -10.53 -37.73
CA ALA A 3 -4.25 -9.44 -36.78
C ALA A 3 -4.19 -10.03 -35.37
N GLU A 4 -3.18 -9.66 -34.59
CA GLU A 4 -3.16 -9.87 -33.15
C GLU A 4 -4.40 -9.22 -32.52
N PRO A 5 -5.08 -9.88 -31.56
CA PRO A 5 -6.13 -9.23 -30.81
C PRO A 5 -5.53 -8.15 -29.92
N ALA A 6 -6.19 -6.99 -29.91
CA ALA A 6 -5.85 -5.83 -29.10
C ALA A 6 -5.63 -6.21 -27.64
N GLY A 7 -4.53 -5.69 -27.09
CA GLY A 7 -4.03 -6.00 -25.75
C GLY A 7 -5.13 -6.00 -24.70
N ALA A 8 -5.27 -7.15 -24.04
CA ALA A 8 -6.03 -7.26 -22.81
C ALA A 8 -5.50 -6.21 -21.82
N ALA A 9 -6.42 -5.45 -21.21
CA ALA A 9 -6.09 -4.66 -20.03
C ALA A 9 -5.31 -5.55 -19.05
N PRO A 10 -4.21 -5.08 -18.44
CA PRO A 10 -3.46 -5.91 -17.51
C PRO A 10 -4.45 -6.39 -16.44
N SER A 11 -4.61 -7.72 -16.33
CA SER A 11 -5.34 -8.32 -15.22
C SER A 11 -4.79 -7.66 -13.96
N ALA A 12 -5.66 -7.02 -13.17
CA ALA A 12 -5.25 -6.51 -11.88
C ALA A 12 -4.60 -7.69 -11.13
N VAL A 13 -3.29 -7.59 -10.88
CA VAL A 13 -2.56 -8.61 -10.14
C VAL A 13 -3.06 -8.48 -8.71
N ILE A 14 -3.97 -9.37 -8.32
CA ILE A 14 -4.49 -9.45 -6.96
C ILE A 14 -3.33 -9.94 -6.08
N ASP A 15 -3.03 -9.18 -5.03
CA ASP A 15 -2.03 -9.58 -4.05
C ASP A 15 -2.53 -10.83 -3.33
N VAL A 16 -1.69 -11.84 -3.16
CA VAL A 16 -2.07 -13.07 -2.46
C VAL A 16 -2.46 -12.81 -1.00
N ALA A 17 -1.98 -11.71 -0.40
CA ALA A 17 -2.43 -11.23 0.90
C ALA A 17 -3.94 -10.87 0.93
N GLU A 18 -4.54 -10.58 -0.24
CA GLU A 18 -5.99 -10.35 -0.37
C GLU A 18 -6.79 -11.65 -0.51
N LEU A 19 -6.13 -12.77 -0.81
CA LEU A 19 -6.78 -14.07 -1.04
C LEU A 19 -6.60 -15.03 0.12
N VAL A 20 -5.44 -14.98 0.79
CA VAL A 20 -5.09 -15.88 1.88
C VAL A 20 -4.95 -15.07 3.16
N PRO A 21 -5.84 -15.29 4.16
CA PRO A 21 -5.74 -14.62 5.45
C PRO A 21 -4.36 -14.81 6.07
N CYS A 22 -3.82 -13.72 6.63
CA CYS A 22 -2.49 -13.68 7.26
C CYS A 22 -1.31 -13.98 6.31
N ALA A 23 -1.52 -14.06 4.99
CA ALA A 23 -0.41 -14.04 4.03
C ALA A 23 0.20 -12.63 3.98
N ARG A 24 1.52 -12.56 4.16
CA ARG A 24 2.26 -11.32 4.34
C ARG A 24 3.57 -11.34 3.58
N HIS A 25 3.98 -10.18 3.11
CA HIS A 25 5.33 -10.00 2.57
C HIS A 25 6.32 -10.03 3.73
N ILE A 26 7.40 -10.80 3.61
CA ILE A 26 8.38 -10.96 4.69
C ILE A 26 9.77 -11.22 4.11
N HIS A 27 10.81 -10.64 4.72
CA HIS A 27 12.17 -11.07 4.42
C HIS A 27 12.40 -12.46 5.02
N PRO A 28 13.02 -13.41 4.30
CA PRO A 28 13.27 -14.75 4.83
C PRO A 28 13.94 -14.78 6.20
N ALA A 29 14.76 -13.78 6.55
CA ALA A 29 15.43 -13.68 7.85
C ALA A 29 14.47 -13.43 9.04
N GLU A 30 13.26 -12.96 8.77
CA GLU A 30 12.22 -12.75 9.79
C GLU A 30 11.32 -13.98 9.99
N LEU A 31 11.53 -15.06 9.22
CA LEU A 31 10.77 -16.31 9.35
C LEU A 31 11.12 -17.03 10.65
N THR A 32 10.09 -17.55 11.30
CA THR A 32 10.16 -18.24 12.58
C THR A 32 9.42 -19.57 12.53
N ALA A 33 9.68 -20.45 13.51
CA ALA A 33 8.92 -21.69 13.63
C ALA A 33 7.43 -21.39 13.84
N GLY A 34 6.56 -22.13 13.15
CA GLY A 34 5.10 -21.92 13.14
C GLY A 34 4.57 -21.03 12.01
N ASP A 35 5.43 -20.24 11.35
CA ASP A 35 5.07 -19.59 10.08
C ASP A 35 4.89 -20.66 8.99
N LEU A 36 4.08 -20.40 7.97
CA LEU A 36 3.76 -21.37 6.92
C LEU A 36 4.29 -20.89 5.55
N LEU A 37 4.86 -21.81 4.78
CA LEU A 37 5.25 -21.58 3.39
C LEU A 37 4.36 -22.37 2.44
N PHE A 38 4.11 -21.79 1.26
CA PHE A 38 3.46 -22.50 0.17
C PHE A 38 4.46 -23.43 -0.53
N ASP A 39 4.03 -24.65 -0.82
CA ASP A 39 4.72 -25.50 -1.79
C ASP A 39 4.31 -25.16 -3.24
N MET A 40 4.90 -25.86 -4.21
CA MET A 40 4.58 -25.66 -5.64
C MET A 40 3.14 -26.05 -6.02
N THR A 41 2.42 -26.74 -5.15
CA THR A 41 1.01 -27.12 -5.34
C THR A 41 0.05 -26.14 -4.66
N GLY A 42 0.56 -25.16 -3.92
CA GLY A 42 -0.21 -24.21 -3.12
C GLY A 42 -0.59 -24.72 -1.74
N ARG A 43 -0.06 -25.88 -1.30
CA ARG A 43 -0.27 -26.40 0.05
C ARG A 43 0.63 -25.67 1.04
N LEU A 44 0.10 -25.41 2.24
CA LEU A 44 0.84 -24.78 3.33
C LEU A 44 1.58 -25.81 4.17
N HIS A 45 2.86 -25.54 4.42
CA HIS A 45 3.75 -26.33 5.25
C HIS A 45 4.29 -25.49 6.41
N PRO A 46 4.03 -25.90 7.67
CA PRO A 46 4.63 -25.27 8.84
C PRO A 46 6.15 -25.36 8.86
N ILE A 47 6.76 -24.25 9.23
CA ILE A 47 8.19 -24.17 9.51
C ILE A 47 8.44 -24.77 10.89
N SER A 48 9.34 -25.75 10.94
CA SER A 48 9.80 -26.36 12.19
C SER A 48 11.06 -25.68 12.74
N ASP A 49 11.95 -25.20 11.87
CA ASP A 49 13.21 -24.56 12.27
C ASP A 49 13.74 -23.60 11.17
N THR A 50 14.42 -22.54 11.58
CA THR A 50 15.10 -21.61 10.66
C THR A 50 16.56 -21.38 11.07
N ARG A 51 17.45 -21.30 10.07
CA ARG A 51 18.88 -21.06 10.30
C ARG A 51 19.45 -20.08 9.30
N ALA A 52 20.07 -19.01 9.80
CA ALA A 52 20.83 -18.09 8.99
C ALA A 52 22.15 -18.71 8.50
N LEU A 53 22.42 -18.56 7.21
CA LEU A 53 23.63 -18.99 6.51
C LEU A 53 24.32 -17.80 5.86
N HIS A 54 25.62 -17.91 5.60
CA HIS A 54 26.40 -16.90 4.87
C HIS A 54 26.26 -15.47 5.44
N GLY A 55 26.27 -15.34 6.77
CA GLY A 55 26.08 -14.04 7.43
C GLY A 55 24.67 -13.46 7.27
N GLY A 56 23.65 -14.29 7.10
CA GLY A 56 22.24 -13.87 6.95
C GLY A 56 21.80 -13.62 5.51
N LYS A 57 22.69 -13.82 4.52
CA LYS A 57 22.33 -13.68 3.10
C LYS A 57 21.38 -14.77 2.62
N ALA A 58 21.46 -15.96 3.21
CA ALA A 58 20.57 -17.07 2.91
C ALA A 58 19.99 -17.63 4.19
N ILE A 59 18.73 -18.04 4.15
CA ILE A 59 18.01 -18.63 5.27
C ILE A 59 17.63 -20.05 4.89
N SER A 60 18.03 -21.00 5.72
CA SER A 60 17.59 -22.38 5.61
C SER A 60 16.35 -22.57 6.46
N VAL A 61 15.31 -23.13 5.87
CA VAL A 61 14.01 -23.38 6.51
C VAL A 61 13.76 -24.88 6.47
N LEU A 62 13.46 -25.48 7.62
CA LEU A 62 13.03 -26.87 7.74
C LEU A 62 11.50 -26.89 7.85
N LEU A 63 10.84 -27.62 6.96
CA LEU A 63 9.40 -27.84 6.97
C LEU A 63 9.04 -29.05 7.84
N ASP A 64 7.77 -29.13 8.22
CA ASP A 64 7.19 -30.21 9.03
C ASP A 64 7.33 -31.61 8.41
N ASP A 65 7.36 -31.70 7.09
CA ASP A 65 7.56 -32.93 6.32
C ASP A 65 9.04 -33.36 6.20
N GLY A 66 9.95 -32.60 6.80
CA GLY A 66 11.39 -32.87 6.78
C GLY A 66 12.13 -32.29 5.58
N HIS A 67 11.45 -31.64 4.64
CA HIS A 67 12.11 -30.96 3.53
C HIS A 67 12.78 -29.66 3.99
N ARG A 68 13.94 -29.36 3.37
CA ARG A 68 14.72 -28.16 3.67
C ARG A 68 14.77 -27.23 2.47
N VAL A 69 14.27 -26.02 2.65
CA VAL A 69 14.23 -24.96 1.63
C VAL A 69 15.28 -23.91 1.94
N TRP A 70 15.90 -23.36 0.91
CA TRP A 70 16.96 -22.36 1.02
C TRP A 70 16.49 -21.10 0.31
N LEU A 71 16.39 -20.01 1.06
CA LEU A 71 15.82 -18.74 0.60
C LEU A 71 16.90 -17.67 0.63
N TRP A 72 17.03 -16.90 -0.45
CA TRP A 72 17.87 -15.71 -0.45
C TRP A 72 17.16 -14.58 0.28
N ASN A 73 17.85 -13.94 1.22
CA ASN A 73 17.26 -12.88 2.04
C ASN A 73 17.17 -11.51 1.32
N ALA A 74 17.65 -11.43 0.07
CA ALA A 74 17.73 -10.18 -0.68
C ALA A 74 16.36 -9.65 -1.10
N GLU A 75 15.39 -10.54 -1.35
CA GLU A 75 14.05 -10.17 -1.77
C GLU A 75 13.02 -10.73 -0.79
N PRO A 76 11.94 -9.97 -0.52
CA PRO A 76 10.84 -10.46 0.30
C PRO A 76 10.07 -11.56 -0.43
N ILE A 77 9.50 -12.48 0.35
CA ILE A 77 8.62 -13.54 -0.13
C ILE A 77 7.24 -13.39 0.50
N ILE A 78 6.27 -14.16 0.03
CA ILE A 78 4.99 -14.34 0.73
C ILE A 78 5.08 -15.56 1.64
N ALA A 79 4.69 -15.37 2.91
CA ALA A 79 4.46 -16.45 3.86
C ALA A 79 3.16 -16.18 4.64
N VAL A 80 2.55 -17.22 5.21
CA VAL A 80 1.43 -17.05 6.14
C VAL A 80 2.00 -16.96 7.56
N LEU A 81 1.81 -15.81 8.20
CA LEU A 81 2.37 -15.54 9.52
C LEU A 81 1.30 -15.77 10.58
N SER A 82 1.44 -16.86 11.32
CA SER A 82 0.49 -17.26 12.38
C SER A 82 0.68 -16.49 13.69
N ARG A 83 1.57 -15.49 13.72
CA ARG A 83 2.02 -14.79 14.93
C ARG A 83 1.06 -13.67 15.37
N GLU A 84 0.72 -13.68 16.66
CA GLU A 84 -0.43 -13.02 17.33
C GLU A 84 -0.41 -11.48 17.41
N THR A 85 0.44 -10.76 16.69
CA THR A 85 0.45 -9.28 16.75
C THR A 85 -0.17 -8.69 15.49
N PRO A 86 -1.43 -8.21 15.56
CA PRO A 86 -2.04 -7.51 14.44
C PRO A 86 -1.24 -6.24 14.11
N PRO A 87 -1.13 -5.88 12.83
CA PRO A 87 -0.56 -4.60 12.42
C PRO A 87 -1.30 -3.43 13.07
N SER A 88 -0.59 -2.37 13.43
CA SER A 88 -1.20 -1.16 14.00
C SER A 88 -0.42 0.09 13.61
N VAL A 89 -1.12 1.20 13.41
CA VAL A 89 -0.55 2.54 13.23
C VAL A 89 -0.91 3.39 14.43
N THR A 90 0.10 3.91 15.13
CA THR A 90 -0.09 4.85 16.25
C THR A 90 0.37 6.23 15.85
N PHE A 91 -0.53 7.21 15.90
CA PHE A 91 -0.27 8.60 15.66
C PHE A 91 0.02 9.33 16.97
N HIS A 92 1.02 10.19 16.98
CA HIS A 92 1.34 11.11 18.07
C HIS A 92 1.34 12.53 17.52
N GLU A 93 0.37 13.33 17.95
CA GLU A 93 0.23 14.73 17.54
C GLU A 93 0.64 15.63 18.69
N ARG A 94 1.45 16.64 18.39
CA ARG A 94 1.87 17.70 19.32
C ARG A 94 1.34 19.01 18.77
N VAL A 95 0.48 19.67 19.53
CA VAL A 95 -0.03 21.00 19.20
C VAL A 95 0.84 22.04 19.88
N PHE A 96 1.42 22.96 19.12
CA PHE A 96 2.29 24.00 19.64
C PHE A 96 1.55 25.29 19.94
N ASP A 97 2.03 26.02 20.95
CA ASP A 97 1.53 27.35 21.29
C ASP A 97 1.90 28.34 20.17
N PRO A 98 0.92 28.91 19.44
CA PRO A 98 1.23 29.91 18.43
C PRO A 98 1.75 31.23 19.04
N LEU A 99 1.58 31.44 20.34
CA LEU A 99 2.01 32.65 21.05
C LEU A 99 3.43 32.55 21.64
N ASP A 100 4.05 31.37 21.59
CA ASP A 100 5.40 31.15 22.14
C ASP A 100 6.52 31.60 21.19
N SER A 101 6.61 32.91 20.95
CA SER A 101 7.59 33.48 20.02
C SER A 101 9.05 33.15 20.39
N GLU A 102 9.35 33.01 21.68
CA GLU A 102 10.71 32.68 22.14
C GLU A 102 11.05 31.21 21.84
N GLY A 103 10.14 30.27 22.13
CA GLY A 103 10.34 28.86 21.80
C GLY A 103 10.43 28.61 20.30
N TRP A 104 9.62 29.28 19.49
CA TRP A 104 9.73 29.25 18.03
C TRP A 104 11.08 29.77 17.53
N ALA A 105 11.59 30.86 18.09
CA ALA A 105 12.90 31.40 17.73
C ALA A 105 14.06 30.50 18.19
N GLY A 106 13.88 29.78 19.30
CA GLY A 106 14.84 28.84 19.88
C GLY A 106 14.80 27.43 19.29
N GLY A 107 13.79 27.11 18.48
CA GLY A 107 13.60 25.76 17.92
C GLY A 107 12.99 24.74 18.89
N ASP A 108 12.44 25.20 20.02
CA ASP A 108 11.75 24.37 21.02
C ASP A 108 10.44 25.05 21.46
N PRO A 109 9.44 25.14 20.55
CA PRO A 109 8.16 25.76 20.88
C PRO A 109 7.40 24.95 21.91
N ARG A 110 6.74 25.65 22.84
CA ARG A 110 5.92 25.06 23.89
C ARG A 110 4.78 24.23 23.28
N VAL A 111 4.62 23.01 23.79
CA VAL A 111 3.49 22.13 23.48
C VAL A 111 2.32 22.46 24.40
N ILE A 112 1.14 22.70 23.82
CA ILE A 112 -0.10 23.01 24.55
C ILE A 112 -1.05 21.81 24.62
N ASP A 113 -0.94 20.88 23.69
CA ASP A 113 -1.72 19.65 23.69
C ASP A 113 -0.96 18.50 23.02
N THR A 114 -1.28 17.27 23.45
CA THR A 114 -0.76 16.04 22.84
C THR A 114 -1.89 15.04 22.65
N VAL A 115 -2.06 14.57 21.42
CA VAL A 115 -3.05 13.54 21.08
C VAL A 115 -2.31 12.27 20.68
N THR A 116 -2.74 11.13 21.20
CA THR A 116 -2.28 9.82 20.71
C THR A 116 -3.48 9.01 20.28
N ASP A 117 -3.42 8.50 19.05
CA ASP A 117 -4.49 7.72 18.43
C ASP A 117 -3.90 6.45 17.82
N THR A 118 -4.54 5.30 18.03
CA THR A 118 -4.04 4.01 17.53
C THR A 118 -5.12 3.33 16.71
N ALA A 119 -4.81 3.09 15.44
CA ALA A 119 -5.60 2.23 14.56
C ALA A 119 -4.97 0.84 14.54
N VAL A 120 -5.79 -0.20 14.69
CA VAL A 120 -5.37 -1.61 14.61
C VAL A 120 -6.02 -2.21 13.36
N TRP A 121 -5.24 -2.97 12.59
CA TRP A 121 -5.71 -3.67 11.41
C TRP A 121 -6.51 -4.91 11.79
N GLU A 122 -7.64 -5.10 11.14
CA GLU A 122 -8.45 -6.31 11.22
C GLU A 122 -8.39 -7.08 9.88
N PRO A 123 -8.61 -8.41 9.88
CA PRO A 123 -8.60 -9.20 8.64
C PRO A 123 -9.54 -8.68 7.53
N ASP A 124 -10.64 -8.04 7.92
CA ASP A 124 -11.63 -7.49 7.00
C ASP A 124 -11.20 -6.14 6.38
N ASP A 125 -10.13 -5.52 6.87
CA ASP A 125 -9.54 -4.28 6.33
C ASP A 125 -8.72 -4.54 5.03
N GLY A 126 -8.62 -5.79 4.58
CA GLY A 126 -7.89 -6.17 3.39
C GLY A 126 -6.37 -6.16 3.59
N ASN A 127 -5.60 -5.88 2.53
CA ASN A 127 -4.14 -5.93 2.59
C ASN A 127 -3.57 -4.92 3.62
N PRO A 128 -2.76 -5.35 4.61
CA PRO A 128 -2.24 -4.48 5.68
C PRO A 128 -1.38 -3.32 5.15
N ILE A 129 -0.69 -3.49 4.01
CA ILE A 129 0.08 -2.42 3.37
C ILE A 129 -0.87 -1.34 2.83
N ALA A 130 -1.94 -1.73 2.13
CA ALA A 130 -2.89 -0.80 1.55
C ALA A 130 -3.65 -0.04 2.64
N TRP A 131 -4.12 -0.77 3.66
CA TRP A 131 -4.74 -0.20 4.85
C TRP A 131 -3.84 0.82 5.55
N ALA A 132 -2.57 0.49 5.80
CA ALA A 132 -1.65 1.41 6.47
C ALA A 132 -1.43 2.70 5.67
N VAL A 133 -1.26 2.59 4.34
CA VAL A 133 -1.14 3.75 3.44
C VAL A 133 -2.39 4.62 3.50
N GLU A 134 -3.59 4.01 3.57
CA GLU A 134 -4.83 4.76 3.73
C GLU A 134 -4.91 5.48 5.08
N GLN A 135 -4.61 4.80 6.19
CA GLN A 135 -4.60 5.42 7.54
C GLN A 135 -3.65 6.62 7.59
N LEU A 136 -2.45 6.45 7.02
CA LEU A 136 -1.44 7.50 6.93
C LEU A 136 -1.92 8.66 6.03
N GLY A 137 -2.58 8.36 4.91
CA GLY A 137 -3.13 9.38 4.00
C GLY A 137 -4.30 10.19 4.56
N ARG A 138 -5.09 9.62 5.49
CA ARG A 138 -6.21 10.32 6.15
C ARG A 138 -5.75 11.47 7.06
N ARG A 139 -4.51 11.44 7.55
CA ARG A 139 -3.93 12.46 8.46
C ARG A 139 -3.19 13.60 7.74
N GLY A 140 -3.33 13.70 6.42
CA GLY A 140 -2.75 14.77 5.59
C GLY A 140 -1.48 14.34 4.84
N THR A 141 -0.77 15.31 4.24
CA THR A 141 0.52 15.05 3.55
C THR A 141 1.60 14.75 4.56
N LEU A 142 1.66 13.51 5.04
CA LEU A 142 2.82 13.00 5.75
C LEU A 142 4.04 13.14 4.85
N GLU A 143 4.96 14.04 5.20
CA GLU A 143 6.22 14.14 4.48
C GLU A 143 7.07 12.91 4.84
N ALA A 144 7.68 12.32 3.82
CA ALA A 144 8.67 11.28 4.06
C ALA A 144 9.77 11.89 4.92
N SER A 145 10.02 11.29 6.09
CA SER A 145 11.16 11.69 6.93
C SER A 145 12.41 11.73 6.06
N SER A 146 13.15 12.84 6.13
CA SER A 146 14.37 13.08 5.36
C SER A 146 15.53 12.14 5.70
N SER A 147 15.32 11.21 6.66
CA SER A 147 16.32 10.30 7.16
C SER A 147 15.97 8.84 6.87
N PRO A 148 16.44 8.27 5.74
CA PRO A 148 16.56 6.82 5.61
C PRO A 148 17.54 6.25 6.65
N PRO A 149 17.42 4.95 7.01
CA PRO A 149 16.61 3.96 6.31
C PRO A 149 15.19 3.82 6.89
N PHE A 150 14.22 3.65 5.98
CA PHE A 150 12.81 3.29 6.24
C PHE A 150 12.63 1.91 6.91
N THR A 151 13.67 1.39 7.57
CA THR A 151 13.82 0.01 8.04
C THR A 151 13.57 -0.17 9.53
N THR A 152 13.29 0.91 10.28
CA THR A 152 12.84 0.78 11.68
C THR A 152 11.34 1.07 11.76
N ARG A 153 10.68 0.67 12.83
CA ARG A 153 9.21 0.60 12.93
C ARG A 153 8.52 1.97 13.20
N THR A 154 9.16 3.10 12.90
CA THR A 154 8.76 4.44 13.39
C THR A 154 9.07 5.58 12.40
N TRP A 155 8.19 5.98 11.46
CA TRP A 155 8.63 6.94 10.42
C TRP A 155 7.58 7.76 9.69
N TYR A 156 6.81 8.62 10.36
CA TYR A 156 6.21 9.75 9.64
C TYR A 156 6.24 10.94 10.59
N SER A 157 6.61 12.14 10.13
CA SER A 157 6.41 13.41 10.84
C SER A 157 5.93 14.43 9.81
N HIS A 158 4.84 15.11 10.10
CA HIS A 158 4.35 16.23 9.30
C HIS A 158 4.04 17.38 10.22
N THR A 159 4.48 18.56 9.81
CA THR A 159 4.09 19.80 10.45
C THR A 159 2.97 20.45 9.63
N GLY A 160 1.76 20.48 10.19
CA GLY A 160 0.56 21.06 9.60
C GLY A 160 0.01 22.22 10.43
N ALA A 161 -1.05 22.87 9.93
CA ALA A 161 -1.82 23.85 10.70
C ALA A 161 -3.21 23.27 10.97
N ASP A 162 -3.61 23.21 12.25
CA ASP A 162 -4.95 22.76 12.64
C ASP A 162 -5.88 23.97 12.81
N PHE A 163 -6.78 24.14 11.86
CA PHE A 163 -7.76 25.23 11.85
C PHE A 163 -8.87 25.04 12.91
N ALA A 164 -9.13 23.82 13.38
CA ALA A 164 -10.04 23.59 14.50
C ALA A 164 -9.45 24.11 15.81
N HIS A 165 -8.12 24.09 15.93
CA HIS A 165 -7.35 24.69 17.03
C HIS A 165 -6.78 26.07 16.67
N SER A 166 -7.58 26.92 16.02
CA SER A 166 -7.24 28.33 15.72
C SER A 166 -5.98 28.53 14.86
N GLY A 167 -5.62 27.56 14.02
CA GLY A 167 -4.42 27.63 13.17
C GLY A 167 -3.13 27.29 13.91
N ALA A 168 -3.22 26.62 15.07
CA ALA A 168 -2.06 26.12 15.81
C ALA A 168 -1.22 25.19 14.92
N THR A 169 0.10 25.28 15.05
CA THR A 169 1.00 24.35 14.38
C THR A 169 0.93 23.00 15.07
N VAL A 170 0.75 21.95 14.28
CA VAL A 170 0.67 20.56 14.77
C VAL A 170 1.78 19.75 14.14
N ASP A 171 2.59 19.08 14.97
CA ASP A 171 3.52 18.05 14.53
C ASP A 171 2.90 16.68 14.78
N THR A 172 2.55 16.00 13.69
CA THR A 172 1.97 14.66 13.70
C THR A 172 3.03 13.66 13.33
N SER A 173 3.31 12.70 14.20
CA SER A 173 4.16 11.54 13.89
C SER A 173 3.41 10.23 13.91
N ALA A 174 3.89 9.21 13.18
CA ALA A 174 3.28 7.88 13.17
C ALA A 174 4.26 6.73 13.34
N HIS A 175 3.86 5.75 14.16
CA HIS A 175 4.60 4.54 14.49
C HIS A 175 3.86 3.29 13.97
N LEU A 176 4.58 2.42 13.26
CA LEU A 176 4.07 1.18 12.67
C LEU A 176 4.47 -0.01 13.53
N SER A 177 3.52 -0.70 14.17
CA SER A 177 3.78 -1.93 14.93
C SER A 177 3.11 -3.13 14.27
N GLY A 178 3.61 -4.34 14.53
CA GLY A 178 3.05 -5.58 13.96
C GLY A 178 3.29 -5.77 12.46
N PHE A 179 4.03 -4.88 11.80
CA PHE A 179 4.48 -5.02 10.40
C PHE A 179 5.78 -5.81 10.28
N THR A 180 5.91 -6.59 9.21
CA THR A 180 7.22 -7.12 8.79
C THR A 180 8.09 -5.98 8.25
N LEU A 181 9.39 -6.21 8.14
CA LEU A 181 10.29 -5.24 7.51
C LEU A 181 9.88 -5.00 6.05
N ALA A 182 9.58 -6.06 5.31
CA ALA A 182 9.19 -5.97 3.90
C ALA A 182 7.94 -5.10 3.67
N GLU A 183 6.96 -5.18 4.58
CA GLU A 183 5.76 -4.36 4.50
C GLU A 183 6.06 -2.91 4.87
N ALA A 184 6.86 -2.66 5.91
CA ALA A 184 7.26 -1.30 6.27
C ALA A 184 7.99 -0.60 5.11
N GLU A 185 8.89 -1.31 4.43
CA GLU A 185 9.57 -0.83 3.23
C GLU A 185 8.58 -0.54 2.09
N ALA A 186 7.61 -1.43 1.86
CA ALA A 186 6.57 -1.24 0.85
C ALA A 186 5.64 -0.05 1.15
N ILE A 187 5.28 0.17 2.42
CA ILE A 187 4.50 1.33 2.87
C ILE A 187 5.31 2.61 2.63
N GLY A 188 6.57 2.64 3.07
CA GLY A 188 7.50 3.76 2.86
C GLY A 188 7.66 4.10 1.37
N ALA A 189 7.86 3.09 0.52
CA ALA A 189 7.96 3.27 -0.93
C ALA A 189 6.68 3.84 -1.55
N ARG A 190 5.49 3.46 -1.07
CA ARG A 190 4.21 3.97 -1.59
C ARG A 190 3.95 5.41 -1.19
N ILE A 191 4.33 5.81 0.03
CA ILE A 191 4.13 7.17 0.54
C ILE A 191 5.14 8.14 -0.06
N THR A 192 6.38 7.68 -0.27
CA THR A 192 7.45 8.47 -0.89
C THR A 192 7.36 8.54 -2.41
N ALA A 193 6.57 7.66 -3.04
CA ALA A 193 6.40 7.67 -4.48
C ALA A 193 5.81 9.00 -4.96
N PRO A 194 6.30 9.57 -6.07
CA PRO A 194 5.67 10.73 -6.69
C PRO A 194 4.19 10.46 -6.95
N PRO A 195 3.29 11.46 -6.79
CA PRO A 195 1.87 11.28 -7.04
C PRO A 195 1.68 10.69 -8.44
N ARG A 196 1.07 9.50 -8.50
CA ARG A 196 0.75 8.85 -9.77
C ARG A 196 -0.12 9.81 -10.56
N ARG A 197 0.33 10.20 -11.77
CA ARG A 197 -0.55 10.88 -12.72
C ARG A 197 -1.79 9.99 -12.88
N PRO A 198 -3.00 10.52 -12.73
CA PRO A 198 -4.20 9.79 -13.12
C PRO A 198 -3.96 9.30 -14.54
N ALA A 199 -4.20 8.01 -14.79
CA ALA A 199 -4.27 7.52 -16.16
C ALA A 199 -5.26 8.45 -16.86
N ALA A 200 -4.79 9.13 -17.93
CA ALA A 200 -5.66 10.00 -18.69
C ALA A 200 -6.91 9.18 -19.05
N PRO A 201 -8.13 9.65 -18.74
CA PRO A 201 -9.32 8.95 -19.16
C PRO A 201 -9.17 8.73 -20.66
N ALA A 202 -9.23 7.46 -21.09
CA ALA A 202 -9.18 7.14 -22.49
C ALA A 202 -10.21 8.03 -23.17
N THR A 203 -9.74 8.93 -24.04
CA THR A 203 -10.61 9.79 -24.82
C THR A 203 -11.55 8.85 -25.56
N GLU A 204 -12.80 8.74 -25.10
CA GLU A 204 -13.86 8.15 -25.90
C GLU A 204 -13.93 9.02 -27.15
N VAL A 205 -13.25 8.56 -28.20
CA VAL A 205 -13.47 9.04 -29.56
C VAL A 205 -14.92 8.69 -29.83
N SER A 206 -15.79 9.66 -29.58
CA SER A 206 -17.15 9.70 -30.10
C SER A 206 -17.06 9.44 -31.60
N LEU A 207 -17.20 8.16 -31.98
CA LEU A 207 -17.58 7.74 -33.31
C LEU A 207 -19.00 8.26 -33.51
N ARG A 208 -19.11 9.55 -33.83
CA ARG A 208 -20.30 10.12 -34.44
C ARG A 208 -20.52 9.32 -35.72
N ARG A 209 -21.38 8.30 -35.64
CA ARG A 209 -22.03 7.71 -36.80
C ARG A 209 -22.77 8.85 -37.49
N THR A 210 -22.21 9.34 -38.58
CA THR A 210 -22.95 10.02 -39.62
C THR A 210 -24.07 9.08 -40.08
N PRO A 211 -25.35 9.48 -40.00
CA PRO A 211 -26.41 8.67 -40.60
C PRO A 211 -26.26 8.76 -42.12
N SER A 212 -25.80 7.67 -42.73
CA SER A 212 -25.86 7.47 -44.17
C SER A 212 -27.34 7.35 -44.57
N LEU A 213 -27.87 8.38 -45.23
CA LEU A 213 -29.17 8.36 -45.89
C LEU A 213 -29.11 7.33 -47.04
N ALA A 214 -29.53 6.10 -46.74
CA ALA A 214 -29.75 5.08 -47.75
C ALA A 214 -31.07 5.38 -48.47
N ALA A 215 -30.95 5.88 -49.70
CA ALA A 215 -32.03 5.96 -50.65
C ALA A 215 -32.56 4.55 -50.97
N SER A 216 -33.86 4.32 -50.83
CA SER A 216 -34.57 3.21 -51.49
C SER A 216 -36.09 3.43 -51.54
N ARG A 217 -36.52 3.89 -52.73
CA ARG A 217 -37.73 3.49 -53.49
C ARG A 217 -39.13 3.69 -52.89
N GLY A 218 -39.96 4.44 -53.64
CA GLY A 218 -41.41 4.26 -53.57
C GLY A 218 -42.29 5.26 -54.33
N ARG A 219 -42.32 5.18 -55.67
CA ARG A 219 -43.53 5.27 -56.52
C ARG A 219 -44.33 6.61 -56.58
N ALA A 220 -44.27 7.26 -57.74
CA ALA A 220 -45.28 8.21 -58.27
C ALA A 220 -46.61 7.49 -58.55
N PRO A 221 -47.80 8.14 -58.61
CA PRO A 221 -48.12 9.03 -59.73
C PRO A 221 -49.14 10.18 -59.46
N GLY A 222 -49.16 11.15 -60.39
CA GLY A 222 -50.42 11.77 -60.83
C GLY A 222 -50.50 13.30 -60.79
N GLY A 223 -50.73 13.91 -61.96
CA GLY A 223 -51.71 15.00 -62.07
C GLY A 223 -51.25 16.39 -62.51
N LEU A 224 -51.24 16.59 -63.84
CA LEU A 224 -51.88 17.69 -64.59
C LEU A 224 -51.50 19.18 -64.40
N THR A 225 -51.47 19.85 -65.56
CA THR A 225 -51.43 21.30 -65.89
C THR A 225 -50.03 21.93 -65.91
N ARG A 226 -49.55 22.58 -66.98
CA ARG A 226 -50.09 22.97 -68.29
C ARG A 226 -48.91 23.08 -69.26
#